data_AF-A0A2D6NYB2-F1
#
_entry.id   AF-A0A2D6NYB2-F1
#
_cell.length_a   1.000
_cell.length_b   1.000
_cell.length_c   1.000
_cell.angle_alpha   90.00
_cell.angle_beta   90.00
_cell.angle_gamma   90.00
#
_symmetry.space_group_name_H-M   'P 1'
#
loop_
_entity.id
_entity.type
_entity.pdbx_description
1 polymer ?
#
loop_
_entity_poly.entity_id
_entity_poly.type
_entity_poly.pdbx_seq_one_letter_code
_entity_poly.pdbx_strand_id
1 'polypeptide(L)'
;MSIHFLSPNPEQKQTLNDLEKLLDLLKVKPNRKLKQNARFVKNFTKALLIITKKHKTSPKKHLEAKPMLGVTHQIHPFKSKGLHDSFRERISQKLPSPPPPPIPSVPQMPKASIIKAGVKGTQSLPIKPKLTKERGTLKFNILEPQMESLDWKIFKDVKTKLKARIMETPDILENENFLMEEIKKSCTNLKIKYSDSYLQKIKYYLIKYTKGYGKVDPLMQEPKVTEIICNSYSDLKVVYDGETLSTNIAFNTNEELDNFILNLAEKFNKTVSESQPDLEISTPKLKVSAFYNPIMGSKFTIKKQ
;
A
#
# COMPACT_ATOMS: atom_id res chain seq x y z
N MET A 1 -43.08 -24.84 19.83
CA MET A 1 -41.68 -24.78 20.31
C MET A 1 -41.14 -23.39 20.05
N SER A 2 -40.39 -22.85 21.02
CA SER A 2 -39.98 -21.47 21.22
C SER A 2 -39.06 -20.90 20.13
N ILE A 3 -39.34 -19.68 19.70
CA ILE A 3 -38.43 -18.88 18.87
C ILE A 3 -37.28 -18.41 19.77
N HIS A 4 -36.09 -18.99 19.60
CA HIS A 4 -34.88 -18.51 20.24
C HIS A 4 -34.37 -17.27 19.52
N PHE A 5 -34.45 -16.11 20.18
CA PHE A 5 -33.70 -14.94 19.77
C PHE A 5 -32.22 -15.17 20.10
N LEU A 6 -31.35 -15.05 19.09
CA LEU A 6 -29.90 -15.11 19.24
C LEU A 6 -29.46 -14.08 20.29
N SER A 7 -29.04 -14.56 21.46
CA SER A 7 -28.34 -13.70 22.42
C SER A 7 -27.02 -13.25 21.78
N PRO A 8 -26.62 -11.99 21.95
CA PRO A 8 -25.40 -11.48 21.34
C PRO A 8 -24.18 -12.29 21.82
N ASN A 9 -23.34 -12.71 20.86
CA ASN A 9 -22.05 -13.37 21.13
C ASN A 9 -21.21 -12.47 22.07
N PRO A 10 -20.37 -13.02 22.97
CA PRO A 10 -19.49 -12.27 23.87
C PRO A 10 -18.82 -11.02 23.26
N GLU A 11 -18.34 -11.08 22.01
CA GLU A 11 -17.78 -9.90 21.33
C GLU A 11 -18.79 -8.78 21.10
N GLN A 12 -20.03 -9.12 20.73
CA GLN A 12 -21.14 -8.18 20.55
C GLN A 12 -21.61 -7.60 21.88
N LYS A 13 -21.57 -8.39 22.96
CA LYS A 13 -21.90 -7.94 24.32
C LYS A 13 -20.86 -6.94 24.83
N GLN A 14 -19.59 -7.17 24.52
CA GLN A 14 -18.51 -6.24 24.83
C GLN A 14 -18.65 -4.92 24.06
N THR A 15 -18.96 -4.98 22.76
CA THR A 15 -19.18 -3.77 21.96
C THR A 15 -20.36 -2.94 22.45
N LEU A 16 -21.45 -3.58 22.90
CA LEU A 16 -22.60 -2.88 23.48
C LEU A 16 -22.24 -2.19 24.80
N ASN A 17 -21.48 -2.86 25.67
CA ASN A 17 -21.00 -2.28 26.94
C ASN A 17 -20.06 -1.08 26.70
N ASP A 18 -19.16 -1.18 25.72
CA ASP A 18 -18.24 -0.07 25.39
C ASP A 18 -18.99 1.12 24.81
N LEU A 19 -20.07 0.87 24.07
CA LEU A 19 -20.94 1.92 23.52
C LEU A 19 -21.74 2.63 24.63
N GLU A 20 -22.24 1.89 25.62
CA GLU A 20 -22.91 2.48 26.80
C GLU A 20 -21.96 3.33 27.65
N LYS A 21 -20.74 2.86 27.92
CA LYS A 21 -19.71 3.65 28.63
C LYS A 21 -19.40 4.96 27.92
N LEU A 22 -19.31 4.91 26.58
CA LEU A 22 -19.07 6.10 25.77
C LEU A 22 -20.25 7.07 25.85
N LEU A 23 -21.49 6.57 25.81
CA LEU A 23 -22.69 7.40 25.97
C LEU A 23 -22.79 8.06 27.35
N ASP A 24 -22.37 7.38 28.42
CA ASP A 24 -22.35 7.95 29.77
C ASP A 24 -21.25 9.01 29.95
N LEU A 25 -20.07 8.80 29.35
CA LEU A 25 -19.02 9.82 29.30
C LEU A 25 -19.48 11.11 28.60
N LEU A 26 -20.41 11.01 27.64
CA LEU A 26 -20.99 12.16 26.93
C LEU A 26 -22.08 12.90 27.73
N LYS A 27 -22.58 12.33 28.84
CA LYS A 27 -23.59 12.97 29.70
C LYS A 27 -22.98 13.90 30.76
N VAL A 28 -21.66 13.84 31.01
CA VAL A 28 -20.97 14.68 31.98
C VAL A 28 -20.83 16.13 31.47
N LYS A 29 -20.96 17.12 32.37
CA LYS A 29 -21.06 18.57 32.06
C LYS A 29 -20.01 19.03 31.00
N PRO A 30 -20.44 19.68 29.90
CA PRO A 30 -19.64 19.71 28.67
C PRO A 30 -18.66 20.88 28.55
N ASN A 31 -17.45 20.59 28.05
CA ASN A 31 -16.60 21.57 27.36
C ASN A 31 -17.02 21.69 25.88
N ARG A 32 -16.83 22.85 25.25
CA ARG A 32 -17.31 23.22 23.90
C ARG A 32 -16.86 22.24 22.79
N LYS A 33 -15.67 21.63 22.92
CA LYS A 33 -15.17 20.56 22.03
C LYS A 33 -15.93 19.23 22.18
N LEU A 34 -16.33 18.88 23.40
CA LEU A 34 -17.10 17.65 23.67
C LEU A 34 -18.52 17.73 23.09
N LYS A 35 -19.15 18.92 23.05
CA LYS A 35 -20.49 19.10 22.44
C LYS A 35 -20.53 18.83 20.93
N GLN A 36 -19.51 19.24 20.18
CA GLN A 36 -19.43 18.97 18.74
C GLN A 36 -19.19 17.48 18.47
N ASN A 37 -18.29 16.86 19.22
CA ASN A 37 -17.98 15.44 19.08
C ASN A 37 -19.16 14.55 19.55
N ALA A 38 -19.87 14.92 20.61
CA ALA A 38 -21.06 14.22 21.08
C ALA A 38 -22.18 14.20 20.02
N ARG A 39 -22.41 15.32 19.32
CA ARG A 39 -23.40 15.40 18.23
C ARG A 39 -23.00 14.52 17.05
N PHE A 40 -21.73 14.50 16.70
CA PHE A 40 -21.21 13.65 15.64
C PHE A 40 -21.41 12.16 15.98
N VAL A 41 -20.97 11.72 17.16
CA VAL A 41 -21.10 10.33 17.62
C VAL A 41 -22.57 9.91 17.71
N LYS A 42 -23.44 10.79 18.20
CA LYS A 42 -24.89 10.54 18.26
C LYS A 42 -25.52 10.41 16.87
N ASN A 43 -25.11 11.22 15.90
CA ASN A 43 -25.64 11.15 14.53
C ASN A 43 -25.10 9.90 13.79
N PHE A 44 -23.83 9.55 14.00
CA PHE A 44 -23.20 8.36 13.43
C PHE A 44 -23.84 7.06 13.95
N THR A 45 -24.05 6.96 15.26
CA THR A 45 -24.74 5.80 15.87
C THR A 45 -26.19 5.68 15.39
N LYS A 46 -26.92 6.79 15.23
CA LYS A 46 -28.27 6.79 14.65
C LYS A 46 -28.28 6.30 13.20
N ALA A 47 -27.29 6.71 12.40
CA ALA A 47 -27.17 6.28 11.00
C ALA A 47 -26.90 4.77 10.89
N LEU A 48 -25.99 4.23 11.70
CA LEU A 48 -25.72 2.79 11.79
C LEU A 48 -26.97 1.99 12.20
N LEU A 49 -27.76 2.49 13.15
CA LEU A 49 -29.02 1.85 13.56
C LEU A 49 -30.09 1.85 12.45
N ILE A 50 -30.12 2.88 11.58
CA ILE A 50 -31.05 2.94 10.44
C ILE A 50 -30.63 1.93 9.36
N ILE A 51 -29.34 1.84 9.07
CA ILE A 51 -28.78 0.90 8.08
C ILE A 51 -29.04 -0.54 8.53
N THR A 52 -28.80 -0.85 9.80
CA THR A 52 -29.03 -2.19 10.35
C THR A 52 -30.51 -2.58 10.43
N LYS A 53 -31.44 -1.62 10.59
CA LYS A 53 -32.89 -1.87 10.50
C LYS A 53 -33.37 -2.10 9.05
N LYS A 54 -32.82 -1.41 8.06
CA LYS A 54 -33.15 -1.62 6.63
C LYS A 54 -32.79 -3.03 6.13
N HIS A 55 -31.77 -3.67 6.72
CA HIS A 55 -31.36 -5.02 6.35
C HIS A 55 -32.14 -6.16 7.06
N LYS A 56 -33.05 -5.86 8.00
CA LYS A 56 -33.82 -6.88 8.75
C LYS A 56 -35.27 -7.10 8.27
N THR A 57 -35.77 -6.34 7.28
CA THR A 57 -37.15 -6.49 6.77
C THR A 57 -37.18 -6.85 5.30
N SER A 58 -37.04 -8.15 5.00
CA SER A 58 -37.55 -8.79 3.78
C SER A 58 -37.58 -10.31 3.97
N PRO A 59 -38.73 -10.92 4.32
CA PRO A 59 -38.85 -12.37 4.27
C PRO A 59 -39.02 -12.81 2.81
N LYS A 60 -38.08 -13.64 2.32
CA LYS A 60 -38.23 -14.37 1.05
C LYS A 60 -39.42 -15.32 1.17
N LYS A 61 -40.48 -15.10 0.38
CA LYS A 61 -41.53 -16.12 0.17
C LYS A 61 -40.97 -17.20 -0.77
N HIS A 62 -41.03 -18.44 -0.29
CA HIS A 62 -40.89 -19.66 -1.08
C HIS A 62 -42.00 -19.72 -2.15
N LEU A 63 -41.64 -19.99 -3.40
CA LEU A 63 -42.54 -20.54 -4.42
C LEU A 63 -41.74 -21.58 -5.21
N GLU A 64 -42.26 -22.79 -5.20
CA GLU A 64 -41.70 -24.03 -5.74
C GLU A 64 -41.59 -23.98 -7.27
N ALA A 65 -40.52 -24.57 -7.81
CA ALA A 65 -40.37 -24.81 -9.24
C ALA A 65 -41.16 -26.07 -9.65
N LYS A 66 -42.10 -25.91 -10.59
CA LYS A 66 -42.61 -27.01 -11.43
C LYS A 66 -42.11 -26.80 -12.86
N PRO A 67 -41.69 -27.85 -13.59
CA PRO A 67 -41.23 -27.72 -14.96
C PRO A 67 -42.42 -27.80 -15.93
N MET A 68 -42.44 -26.95 -16.97
CA MET A 68 -43.26 -27.19 -18.16
C MET A 68 -42.54 -26.67 -19.41
N LEU A 69 -42.43 -27.57 -20.38
CA LEU A 69 -42.04 -27.33 -21.77
C LEU A 69 -43.03 -26.37 -22.47
N GLY A 70 -42.52 -25.62 -23.46
CA GLY A 70 -43.28 -25.40 -24.71
C GLY A 70 -43.30 -23.98 -25.30
N VAL A 71 -42.62 -23.84 -26.44
CA VAL A 71 -43.15 -23.24 -27.69
C VAL A 71 -43.15 -21.69 -27.88
N THR A 72 -42.15 -21.27 -28.67
CA THR A 72 -42.09 -20.33 -29.83
C THR A 72 -42.44 -18.83 -29.78
N HIS A 73 -41.42 -18.05 -30.18
CA HIS A 73 -41.37 -16.95 -31.19
C HIS A 73 -42.47 -15.87 -31.23
N GLN A 74 -42.07 -14.59 -31.18
CA GLN A 74 -41.87 -13.73 -32.37
C GLN A 74 -41.55 -12.28 -31.96
N ILE A 75 -40.59 -11.67 -32.67
CA ILE A 75 -40.25 -10.25 -32.62
C ILE A 75 -41.04 -9.54 -33.72
N HIS A 76 -41.69 -8.42 -33.41
CA HIS A 76 -41.82 -7.30 -34.36
C HIS A 76 -41.84 -5.93 -33.65
N PRO A 77 -41.32 -4.87 -34.31
CA PRO A 77 -41.03 -3.56 -33.70
C PRO A 77 -42.09 -2.49 -34.02
N PHE A 78 -42.22 -1.42 -33.22
CA PHE A 78 -42.67 -0.11 -33.73
C PHE A 78 -42.31 1.10 -32.83
N LYS A 79 -42.21 2.27 -33.48
CA LYS A 79 -41.49 3.51 -33.12
C LYS A 79 -42.31 4.58 -32.34
N SER A 80 -41.57 5.32 -31.50
CA SER A 80 -41.55 6.78 -31.20
C SER A 80 -42.83 7.61 -30.96
N LYS A 81 -42.81 8.42 -29.88
CA LYS A 81 -42.86 9.91 -29.96
C LYS A 81 -42.49 10.58 -28.62
N GLY A 82 -41.90 11.77 -28.75
CA GLY A 82 -41.09 12.52 -27.78
C GLY A 82 -41.69 12.84 -26.41
N LEU A 83 -40.82 12.77 -25.40
CA LEU A 83 -40.78 13.69 -24.25
C LEU A 83 -39.34 13.77 -23.70
N HIS A 84 -38.39 14.03 -24.61
CA HIS A 84 -37.06 14.49 -24.24
C HIS A 84 -37.07 16.01 -24.40
N ASP A 85 -36.83 16.75 -23.31
CA ASP A 85 -35.95 17.94 -23.29
C ASP A 85 -36.05 18.80 -22.02
N SER A 86 -36.91 18.49 -21.05
CA SER A 86 -37.07 19.35 -19.85
C SER A 86 -36.48 18.83 -18.53
N PHE A 87 -35.81 17.67 -18.50
CA PHE A 87 -35.34 17.08 -17.23
C PHE A 87 -33.81 16.93 -17.08
N ARG A 88 -33.01 17.22 -18.12
CA ARG A 88 -31.55 17.00 -18.08
C ARG A 88 -30.68 18.23 -17.81
N GLU A 89 -31.29 19.39 -17.54
CA GLU A 89 -30.55 20.64 -17.28
C GLU A 89 -30.58 21.14 -15.82
N ARG A 90 -31.16 20.39 -14.87
CA ARG A 90 -31.35 20.90 -13.49
C ARG A 90 -30.54 20.25 -12.38
N ILE A 91 -29.43 19.57 -12.68
CA ILE A 91 -28.42 19.21 -11.67
C ILE A 91 -27.01 19.41 -12.25
N SER A 92 -26.66 20.67 -12.51
CA SER A 92 -25.29 21.10 -12.66
C SER A 92 -25.09 22.40 -11.88
N GLN A 93 -25.08 22.28 -10.55
CA GLN A 93 -24.54 23.31 -9.66
C GLN A 93 -23.50 22.63 -8.77
N LYS A 94 -22.22 23.01 -9.00
CA LYS A 94 -21.09 22.62 -8.17
C LYS A 94 -21.34 23.03 -6.72
N LEU A 95 -21.45 22.07 -5.81
CA LEU A 95 -21.24 22.34 -4.39
C LEU A 95 -19.77 22.73 -4.18
N PRO A 96 -19.46 23.82 -3.45
CA PRO A 96 -18.09 24.18 -3.12
C PRO A 96 -17.46 23.12 -2.20
N SER A 97 -16.19 22.77 -2.47
CA SER A 97 -15.41 21.86 -1.63
C SER A 97 -15.13 22.50 -0.26
N PRO A 98 -15.26 21.76 0.86
CA PRO A 98 -14.93 22.29 2.18
C PRO A 98 -13.43 22.64 2.29
N PRO A 99 -13.07 23.68 3.08
CA PRO A 99 -11.67 24.05 3.26
C PRO A 99 -10.87 22.94 3.95
N PRO A 100 -9.59 22.77 3.62
CA PRO A 100 -8.73 21.77 4.25
C PRO A 100 -8.59 22.04 5.76
N PRO A 101 -8.49 20.99 6.59
CA PRO A 101 -8.30 21.14 8.02
C PRO A 101 -6.96 21.84 8.33
N PRO A 102 -6.87 22.62 9.43
CA PRO A 102 -5.65 23.30 9.82
C PRO A 102 -4.54 22.28 10.12
N ILE A 103 -3.37 22.51 9.52
CA ILE A 103 -2.16 21.71 9.72
C ILE A 103 -1.74 21.84 11.20
N PRO A 104 -1.60 20.74 11.96
CA PRO A 104 -1.08 20.81 13.32
C PRO A 104 0.37 21.33 13.29
N SER A 105 0.64 22.32 14.14
CA SER A 105 1.98 22.89 14.32
C SER A 105 2.96 21.81 14.76
N VAL A 106 3.89 21.45 13.87
CA VAL A 106 5.00 20.54 14.20
C VAL A 106 5.87 21.21 15.27
N PRO A 107 6.19 20.54 16.39
CA PRO A 107 7.17 21.03 17.35
C PRO A 107 8.51 21.28 16.65
N GLN A 108 8.98 22.52 16.66
CA GLN A 108 10.33 22.84 16.21
C GLN A 108 11.32 22.24 17.21
N MET A 109 12.11 21.26 16.77
CA MET A 109 13.25 20.73 17.50
C MET A 109 14.56 21.12 16.79
N PRO A 110 15.66 21.23 17.56
CA PRO A 110 16.65 22.30 17.40
C PRO A 110 17.57 22.14 16.18
N LYS A 111 18.02 23.28 15.67
CA LYS A 111 19.00 23.37 14.58
C LYS A 111 20.40 23.01 15.04
N ALA A 112 21.07 22.29 14.13
CA ALA A 112 22.50 22.24 13.83
C ALA A 112 23.43 21.40 14.72
N SER A 113 24.17 20.52 14.05
CA SER A 113 25.64 20.60 14.03
C SER A 113 26.21 19.88 12.81
N ILE A 114 26.84 20.65 11.92
CA ILE A 114 27.62 20.15 10.78
C ILE A 114 28.90 19.54 11.35
N ILE A 115 29.07 18.23 11.23
CA ILE A 115 30.39 17.60 11.42
C ILE A 115 31.04 17.52 10.04
N LYS A 116 32.09 18.33 9.83
CA LYS A 116 33.05 18.13 8.74
C LYS A 116 33.89 16.90 9.07
N ALA A 117 33.84 15.88 8.23
CA ALA A 117 34.83 14.81 8.21
C ALA A 117 35.22 14.54 6.76
N GLY A 118 36.42 14.98 6.39
CA GLY A 118 37.06 14.59 5.14
C GLY A 118 37.56 13.16 5.26
N VAL A 119 37.23 12.32 4.28
CA VAL A 119 37.93 11.07 4.01
C VAL A 119 37.90 10.86 2.49
N LYS A 120 39.10 10.90 1.88
CA LYS A 120 39.35 10.39 0.52
C LYS A 120 39.15 8.88 0.53
N GLY A 121 38.34 8.40 -0.40
CA GLY A 121 38.06 6.98 -0.61
C GLY A 121 36.69 6.85 -1.24
N THR A 122 36.57 6.05 -2.30
CA THR A 122 35.33 5.70 -2.98
C THR A 122 34.35 5.12 -1.95
N GLN A 123 33.49 5.96 -1.37
CA GLN A 123 32.53 5.53 -0.36
C GLN A 123 31.43 4.72 -1.05
N SER A 124 31.57 3.39 -1.03
CA SER A 124 30.43 2.49 -1.14
C SER A 124 29.41 2.95 -0.09
N LEU A 125 28.21 3.33 -0.53
CA LEU A 125 27.14 3.71 0.39
C LEU A 125 26.93 2.55 1.37
N PRO A 126 26.98 2.80 2.69
CA PRO A 126 26.98 1.71 3.65
C PRO A 126 25.56 1.16 3.78
N ILE A 127 25.20 0.19 2.95
CA ILE A 127 24.16 -0.76 3.29
C ILE A 127 24.78 -1.62 4.40
N LYS A 128 24.38 -1.38 5.64
CA LYS A 128 24.87 -2.16 6.77
C LYS A 128 23.67 -2.88 7.39
N PRO A 129 23.55 -4.21 7.23
CA PRO A 129 22.65 -4.97 8.08
C PRO A 129 23.10 -4.76 9.53
N LYS A 130 22.15 -4.43 10.40
CA LYS A 130 22.41 -4.18 11.82
C LYS A 130 21.38 -4.94 12.62
N LEU A 131 21.85 -5.95 13.35
CA LEU A 131 21.07 -6.55 14.42
C LEU A 131 20.99 -5.57 15.58
N THR A 132 19.77 -5.27 16.02
CA THR A 132 19.52 -4.38 17.15
C THR A 132 18.57 -5.05 18.13
N LYS A 133 18.72 -4.77 19.42
CA LYS A 133 17.82 -5.27 20.46
C LYS A 133 16.89 -4.13 20.87
N GLU A 134 15.61 -4.27 20.56
CA GLU A 134 14.57 -3.29 20.92
C GLU A 134 13.58 -3.95 21.88
N ARG A 135 13.45 -3.38 23.09
CA ARG A 135 12.54 -3.90 24.15
C ARG A 135 12.74 -5.40 24.47
N GLY A 136 13.98 -5.88 24.36
CA GLY A 136 14.31 -7.29 24.60
C GLY A 136 14.21 -8.20 23.37
N THR A 137 13.58 -7.74 22.28
CA THR A 137 13.44 -8.50 21.02
C THR A 137 14.55 -8.13 20.05
N LEU A 138 15.17 -9.14 19.43
CA LEU A 138 16.14 -8.93 18.36
C LEU A 138 15.44 -8.52 17.06
N LYS A 139 15.97 -7.52 16.37
CA LYS A 139 15.46 -7.01 15.10
C LYS A 139 16.56 -6.89 14.07
N PHE A 140 16.19 -7.14 12.82
CA PHE A 140 17.05 -7.02 11.66
C PHE A 140 16.83 -5.67 10.96
N ASN A 141 17.68 -4.69 11.22
CA ASN A 141 17.55 -3.35 10.65
C ASN A 141 18.50 -3.15 9.48
N ILE A 142 18.01 -2.54 8.41
CA ILE A 142 18.82 -2.09 7.27
C ILE A 142 18.97 -0.59 7.34
N LEU A 143 20.22 -0.13 7.24
CA LEU A 143 20.56 1.27 7.14
C LEU A 143 20.83 1.62 5.67
N GLU A 144 20.01 2.50 5.12
CA GLU A 144 20.15 3.00 3.75
C GLU A 144 20.22 4.54 3.73
N PRO A 145 20.87 5.14 2.73
CA PRO A 145 20.85 6.58 2.52
C PRO A 145 19.41 7.07 2.31
N GLN A 146 18.97 8.08 3.07
CA GLN A 146 17.61 8.61 2.91
C GLN A 146 17.44 9.33 1.56
N MET A 147 16.26 9.15 0.97
CA MET A 147 15.84 9.80 -0.27
C MET A 147 14.83 10.89 0.04
N GLU A 148 15.16 12.12 -0.33
CA GLU A 148 14.27 13.28 -0.20
C GLU A 148 13.32 13.40 -1.40
N SER A 149 12.28 14.24 -1.29
CA SER A 149 11.30 14.43 -2.37
C SER A 149 11.93 14.85 -3.70
N LEU A 150 13.03 15.59 -3.65
CA LEU A 150 13.78 16.03 -4.82
C LEU A 150 14.58 14.88 -5.45
N ASP A 151 15.14 13.99 -4.64
CA ASP A 151 15.85 12.79 -5.08
C ASP A 151 14.91 11.85 -5.84
N TRP A 152 13.69 11.69 -5.34
CA TRP A 152 12.66 10.90 -6.00
C TRP A 152 12.24 11.47 -7.36
N LYS A 153 12.29 12.80 -7.55
CA LYS A 153 12.04 13.43 -8.85
C LYS A 153 13.12 13.06 -9.85
N ILE A 154 14.40 13.14 -9.46
CA ILE A 154 15.52 12.73 -10.32
C ILE A 154 15.42 11.23 -10.63
N PHE A 155 15.22 10.40 -9.61
CA PHE A 155 15.05 8.95 -9.79
C PHE A 155 13.95 8.64 -10.80
N LYS A 156 12.78 9.28 -10.70
CA LYS A 156 11.64 9.06 -11.61
C LYS A 156 11.95 9.52 -13.03
N ASP A 157 12.59 10.68 -13.18
CA ASP A 157 12.99 11.21 -14.49
C ASP A 157 13.97 10.25 -15.19
N VAL A 158 15.04 9.87 -14.50
CA VAL A 158 16.06 8.94 -15.02
C VAL A 158 15.44 7.57 -15.31
N LYS A 159 14.65 7.01 -14.39
CA LYS A 159 13.99 5.70 -14.57
C LYS A 159 13.09 5.69 -15.80
N THR A 160 12.38 6.80 -16.08
CA THR A 160 11.50 6.90 -17.24
C THR A 160 12.29 6.89 -18.55
N LYS A 161 13.39 7.64 -18.62
CA LYS A 161 14.27 7.66 -19.80
C LYS A 161 14.97 6.31 -20.02
N LEU A 162 15.38 5.66 -18.94
CA LEU A 162 15.99 4.33 -19.01
C LEU A 162 15.00 3.26 -19.48
N LYS A 163 13.71 3.37 -19.15
CA LYS A 163 12.71 2.34 -19.51
C LYS A 163 12.69 2.03 -21.01
N ALA A 164 12.67 3.06 -21.86
CA ALA A 164 12.70 2.87 -23.31
C ALA A 164 14.02 2.22 -23.78
N ARG A 165 15.13 2.64 -23.19
CA ARG A 165 16.47 2.23 -23.61
C ARG A 165 16.87 0.84 -23.12
N ILE A 166 16.36 0.40 -21.97
CA ILE A 166 16.55 -0.97 -21.45
C ILE A 166 15.87 -2.00 -22.38
N MET A 167 14.75 -1.63 -23.00
CA MET A 167 14.07 -2.49 -23.97
C MET A 167 14.91 -2.72 -25.23
N GLU A 168 15.66 -1.70 -25.66
CA GLU A 168 16.57 -1.78 -26.81
C GLU A 168 17.92 -2.41 -26.45
N THR A 169 18.43 -2.12 -25.24
CA THR A 169 19.77 -2.51 -24.77
C THR A 169 19.71 -2.92 -23.29
N PRO A 170 19.52 -4.22 -22.98
CA PRO A 170 19.34 -4.70 -21.60
C PRO A 170 20.52 -4.39 -20.68
N ASP A 171 21.75 -4.44 -21.21
CA ASP A 171 22.99 -4.27 -20.45
C ASP A 171 23.35 -2.80 -20.18
N ILE A 172 22.51 -1.85 -20.61
CA ILE A 172 22.78 -0.42 -20.46
C ILE A 172 22.92 0.03 -19.01
N LEU A 173 22.29 -0.70 -18.08
CA LEU A 173 22.40 -0.47 -16.64
C LEU A 173 23.79 -0.83 -16.08
N GLU A 174 24.57 -1.64 -16.80
CA GLU A 174 25.94 -2.03 -16.41
C GLU A 174 26.98 -1.00 -16.85
N ASN A 175 26.62 -0.13 -17.82
CA ASN A 175 27.47 0.97 -18.24
C ASN A 175 27.42 2.11 -17.21
N GLU A 176 28.37 2.09 -16.28
CA GLU A 176 28.43 3.07 -15.20
C GLU A 176 28.55 4.52 -15.69
N ASN A 177 29.36 4.76 -16.72
CA ASN A 177 29.58 6.09 -17.27
C ASN A 177 28.27 6.66 -17.85
N PHE A 178 27.58 5.85 -18.65
CA PHE A 178 26.28 6.22 -19.20
C PHE A 178 25.26 6.53 -18.11
N LEU A 179 25.13 5.66 -17.10
CA LEU A 179 24.17 5.85 -16.02
C LEU A 179 24.47 7.12 -15.22
N MET A 180 25.74 7.38 -14.92
CA MET A 180 26.18 8.59 -14.22
C MET A 180 25.93 9.85 -15.04
N GLU A 181 26.17 9.81 -16.35
CA GLU A 181 25.85 10.93 -17.25
C GLU A 181 24.35 11.23 -17.28
N GLU A 182 23.49 10.22 -17.35
CA GLU A 182 22.05 10.42 -17.39
C GLU A 182 21.52 11.00 -16.08
N ILE A 183 22.04 10.54 -14.93
CA ILE A 183 21.74 11.14 -13.62
C ILE A 183 22.17 12.61 -13.60
N LYS A 184 23.39 12.93 -14.07
CA LYS A 184 23.90 14.31 -14.13
C LYS A 184 23.00 15.19 -15.00
N LYS A 185 22.60 14.71 -16.19
CA LYS A 185 21.67 15.42 -17.10
C LYS A 185 20.32 15.70 -16.44
N SER A 186 19.76 14.72 -15.73
CA SER A 186 18.51 14.92 -14.99
C SER A 186 18.67 15.93 -13.85
N CYS A 187 19.80 15.92 -13.13
CA CYS A 187 20.07 16.92 -12.11
C CYS A 187 20.20 18.34 -12.69
N THR A 188 20.91 18.50 -13.82
CA THR A 188 21.06 19.81 -14.48
C THR A 188 19.73 20.34 -14.99
N ASN A 189 18.90 19.49 -15.60
CA ASN A 189 17.58 19.86 -16.11
C ASN A 189 16.66 20.35 -15.00
N LEU A 190 16.74 19.71 -13.83
CA LEU A 190 15.96 20.08 -12.64
C LEU A 190 16.63 21.19 -11.80
N LYS A 191 17.78 21.73 -12.24
CA LYS A 191 18.56 22.77 -11.56
C LYS A 191 18.97 22.39 -10.13
N ILE A 192 19.30 21.12 -9.93
CA ILE A 192 19.69 20.54 -8.65
C ILE A 192 21.21 20.52 -8.55
N LYS A 193 21.75 21.06 -7.45
CA LYS A 193 23.18 20.91 -7.14
C LYS A 193 23.44 19.51 -6.60
N TYR A 194 24.52 18.88 -7.05
CA TYR A 194 24.88 17.53 -6.67
C TYR A 194 26.37 17.42 -6.34
N SER A 195 26.69 16.47 -5.46
CA SER A 195 28.04 15.99 -5.19
C SER A 195 28.22 14.58 -5.79
N ASP A 196 29.45 14.07 -5.87
CA ASP A 196 29.67 12.70 -6.35
C ASP A 196 28.96 11.66 -5.48
N SER A 197 28.99 11.84 -4.16
CA SER A 197 28.25 10.98 -3.21
C SER A 197 26.74 11.01 -3.46
N TYR A 198 26.20 12.18 -3.83
CA TYR A 198 24.79 12.31 -4.19
C TYR A 198 24.45 11.51 -5.46
N LEU A 199 25.29 11.60 -6.49
CA LEU A 199 25.08 10.84 -7.72
C LEU A 199 25.16 9.33 -7.46
N GLN A 200 26.11 8.88 -6.63
CA GLN A 200 26.19 7.47 -6.22
C GLN A 200 24.93 7.03 -5.46
N LYS A 201 24.35 7.90 -4.62
CA LYS A 201 23.07 7.63 -3.94
C LYS A 201 21.95 7.37 -4.93
N ILE A 202 21.79 8.24 -5.93
CA ILE A 202 20.76 8.06 -6.95
C ILE A 202 21.03 6.80 -7.79
N LYS A 203 22.28 6.55 -8.18
CA LYS A 203 22.70 5.34 -8.90
C LYS A 203 22.32 4.08 -8.14
N TYR A 204 22.58 4.04 -6.84
CA TYR A 204 22.22 2.93 -5.97
C TYR A 204 20.71 2.65 -6.03
N TYR A 205 19.87 3.66 -5.82
CA TYR A 205 18.41 3.50 -5.87
C TYR A 205 17.92 3.10 -7.27
N LEU A 206 18.53 3.60 -8.34
CA LEU A 206 18.22 3.17 -9.70
C LEU A 206 18.45 1.67 -9.86
N ILE A 207 19.66 1.18 -9.59
CA ILE A 207 20.00 -0.25 -9.71
C ILE A 207 19.08 -1.11 -8.84
N LYS A 208 18.85 -0.70 -7.58
CA LYS A 208 17.98 -1.37 -6.62
C LYS A 208 16.56 -1.60 -7.15
N TYR A 209 15.98 -0.61 -7.83
CA TYR A 209 14.59 -0.65 -8.29
C TYR A 209 14.42 -0.98 -9.78
N THR A 210 15.49 -1.05 -10.58
CA THR A 210 15.44 -1.49 -11.99
C THR A 210 15.93 -2.92 -12.18
N LYS A 211 17.09 -3.27 -11.61
CA LYS A 211 17.70 -4.61 -11.72
C LYS A 211 17.40 -5.47 -10.50
N GLY A 212 17.40 -4.85 -9.32
CA GLY A 212 17.19 -5.50 -8.04
C GLY A 212 15.73 -5.90 -7.77
N TYR A 213 15.45 -6.17 -6.50
CA TYR A 213 14.11 -6.52 -5.99
C TYR A 213 13.43 -5.34 -5.26
N GLY A 214 13.79 -4.10 -5.60
CA GLY A 214 13.19 -2.91 -5.01
C GLY A 214 13.40 -2.87 -3.50
N LYS A 215 12.33 -2.67 -2.72
CA LYS A 215 12.42 -2.52 -1.25
C LYS A 215 13.12 -3.68 -0.56
N VAL A 216 12.90 -4.92 -1.00
CA VAL A 216 13.49 -6.11 -0.36
C VAL A 216 14.88 -6.45 -0.88
N ASP A 217 15.40 -5.71 -1.86
CA ASP A 217 16.71 -5.98 -2.47
C ASP A 217 17.85 -6.11 -1.44
N PRO A 218 17.98 -5.25 -0.41
CA PRO A 218 19.08 -5.41 0.53
C PRO A 218 18.98 -6.70 1.38
N LEU A 219 17.76 -7.20 1.61
CA LEU A 219 17.52 -8.50 2.25
C LEU A 219 17.93 -9.65 1.32
N MET A 220 17.68 -9.50 0.02
CA MET A 220 18.09 -10.48 -0.98
C MET A 220 19.61 -10.61 -1.06
N GLN A 221 20.34 -9.47 -0.98
CA GLN A 221 21.80 -9.43 -1.02
C GLN A 221 22.47 -9.95 0.26
N GLU A 222 21.75 -9.97 1.40
CA GLU A 222 22.34 -10.39 2.68
C GLU A 222 22.53 -11.92 2.76
N PRO A 223 23.76 -12.47 2.82
CA PRO A 223 24.00 -13.90 2.72
C PRO A 223 23.34 -14.74 3.82
N LYS A 224 23.21 -14.18 5.02
CA LYS A 224 22.65 -14.88 6.19
C LYS A 224 21.12 -14.85 6.24
N VAL A 225 20.47 -14.03 5.43
CA VAL A 225 19.00 -14.08 5.24
C VAL A 225 18.69 -15.25 4.31
N THR A 226 17.89 -16.19 4.79
CA THR A 226 17.47 -17.39 4.04
C THR A 226 16.05 -17.26 3.51
N GLU A 227 15.18 -16.53 4.21
CA GLU A 227 13.78 -16.35 3.85
C GLU A 227 13.29 -14.95 4.19
N ILE A 228 12.43 -14.40 3.33
CA ILE A 228 11.76 -13.11 3.51
C ILE A 228 10.26 -13.37 3.50
N ILE A 229 9.57 -12.97 4.57
CA ILE A 229 8.17 -13.25 4.81
C ILE A 229 7.43 -11.93 4.96
N CYS A 230 6.44 -11.67 4.11
CA CYS A 230 5.61 -10.48 4.16
C CYS A 230 4.15 -10.91 4.33
N ASN A 231 3.61 -10.74 5.53
CA ASN A 231 2.22 -11.12 5.85
C ASN A 231 1.22 -10.01 5.49
N SER A 232 1.67 -8.76 5.50
CA SER A 232 0.89 -7.58 5.15
C SER A 232 1.83 -6.43 4.77
N TYR A 233 1.30 -5.30 4.30
CA TYR A 233 2.12 -4.14 3.94
C TYR A 233 3.03 -3.66 5.08
N SER A 234 2.59 -3.79 6.34
CA SER A 234 3.33 -3.35 7.53
C SER A 234 4.06 -4.46 8.28
N ASP A 235 3.91 -5.73 7.89
CA ASP A 235 4.54 -6.87 8.54
C ASP A 235 5.46 -7.63 7.58
N LEU A 236 6.73 -7.20 7.54
CA LEU A 236 7.81 -7.89 6.85
C LEU A 236 8.83 -8.41 7.87
N LYS A 237 9.20 -9.68 7.70
CA LYS A 237 10.13 -10.42 8.55
C LYS A 237 11.15 -11.13 7.68
N VAL A 238 12.26 -11.52 8.30
CA VAL A 238 13.27 -12.36 7.68
C VAL A 238 13.66 -13.50 8.58
N VAL A 239 14.03 -14.63 7.99
CA VAL A 239 14.77 -15.69 8.67
C VAL A 239 16.26 -15.39 8.49
N TYR A 240 16.92 -15.01 9.58
CA TYR A 240 18.34 -14.70 9.62
C TYR A 240 19.02 -15.72 10.53
N ASP A 241 19.96 -16.49 9.98
CA ASP A 241 20.70 -17.53 10.74
C ASP A 241 19.77 -18.51 11.50
N GLY A 242 18.63 -18.86 10.88
CA GLY A 242 17.62 -19.75 11.45
C GLY A 242 16.59 -19.09 12.38
N GLU A 243 16.77 -17.82 12.75
CA GLU A 243 15.83 -17.08 13.60
C GLU A 243 14.93 -16.14 12.79
N THR A 244 13.63 -16.13 13.09
CA THR A 244 12.69 -15.18 12.47
C THR A 244 12.73 -13.84 13.19
N LEU A 245 13.20 -12.80 12.50
CA LEU A 245 13.36 -11.45 13.02
C LEU A 245 12.47 -10.45 12.27
N SER A 246 11.89 -9.50 13.01
CA SER A 246 11.24 -8.32 12.40
C SER A 246 12.27 -7.38 11.80
N THR A 247 11.91 -6.68 10.72
CA THR A 247 12.75 -5.66 10.09
C THR A 247 12.10 -4.27 10.09
N ASN A 248 12.91 -3.23 9.87
CA ASN A 248 12.46 -1.87 9.66
C ASN A 248 11.93 -1.60 8.24
N ILE A 249 12.06 -2.56 7.33
CA ILE A 249 11.47 -2.48 5.99
C ILE A 249 9.98 -2.75 6.07
N ALA A 250 9.19 -1.87 5.48
CA ALA A 250 7.76 -2.04 5.29
C ALA A 250 7.32 -1.43 3.95
N PHE A 251 6.19 -1.90 3.45
CA PHE A 251 5.42 -1.21 2.42
C PHE A 251 4.54 -0.16 3.11
N ASN A 252 4.43 1.01 2.51
CA ASN A 252 3.69 2.12 3.11
C ASN A 252 2.18 1.93 2.97
N THR A 253 1.75 1.22 1.93
CA THR A 253 0.35 0.96 1.60
C THR A 253 0.18 -0.45 1.04
N ASN A 254 -1.05 -0.99 1.07
CA ASN A 254 -1.39 -2.22 0.36
C ASN A 254 -1.09 -2.08 -1.14
N GLU A 255 -1.44 -0.95 -1.76
CA GLU A 255 -1.15 -0.70 -3.17
C GLU A 255 0.34 -0.83 -3.51
N GLU A 256 1.24 -0.40 -2.61
CA GLU A 256 2.68 -0.55 -2.83
C GLU A 256 3.10 -2.03 -2.80
N LEU A 257 2.54 -2.82 -1.88
CA LEU A 257 2.77 -4.26 -1.80
C LEU A 257 2.18 -5.00 -3.02
N ASP A 258 0.99 -4.62 -3.45
CA ASP A 258 0.32 -5.17 -4.63
C ASP A 258 1.16 -4.93 -5.88
N ASN A 259 1.63 -3.68 -6.07
CA ASN A 259 2.55 -3.32 -7.14
C ASN A 259 3.86 -4.10 -7.07
N PHE A 260 4.38 -4.38 -5.87
CA PHE A 260 5.57 -5.21 -5.71
C PHE A 260 5.36 -6.62 -6.26
N ILE A 261 4.24 -7.27 -5.92
CA ILE A 261 3.92 -8.62 -6.41
C ILE A 261 3.71 -8.61 -7.93
N LEU A 262 3.01 -7.61 -8.48
CA LEU A 262 2.83 -7.45 -9.92
C LEU A 262 4.18 -7.32 -10.66
N ASN A 263 5.06 -6.44 -10.17
CA ASN A 263 6.42 -6.28 -10.74
C ASN A 263 7.25 -7.56 -10.61
N LEU A 264 7.09 -8.31 -9.51
CA LEU A 264 7.78 -9.57 -9.31
C LEU A 264 7.28 -10.63 -10.31
N ALA A 265 5.97 -10.72 -10.53
CA ALA A 265 5.39 -11.61 -11.54
C ALA A 265 5.93 -11.28 -12.95
N GLU A 266 5.86 -10.00 -13.34
CA GLU A 266 6.36 -9.51 -14.63
C GLU A 266 7.85 -9.85 -14.82
N LYS A 267 8.68 -9.64 -13.79
CA LYS A 267 10.11 -9.96 -13.82
C LYS A 267 10.40 -11.43 -14.14
N PHE A 268 9.51 -12.35 -13.79
CA PHE A 268 9.63 -13.78 -14.08
C PHE A 268 8.73 -14.25 -15.23
N ASN A 269 8.23 -13.32 -16.06
CA ASN A 269 7.29 -13.57 -17.16
C ASN A 269 6.03 -14.34 -16.72
N LYS A 270 5.56 -14.06 -15.50
CA LYS A 270 4.33 -14.60 -14.94
C LYS A 270 3.28 -13.50 -14.82
N THR A 271 2.03 -13.91 -14.75
CA THR A 271 0.89 -13.01 -14.55
C THR A 271 0.18 -13.37 -13.25
N VAL A 272 -0.33 -12.35 -12.57
CA VAL A 272 -1.17 -12.50 -11.37
C VAL A 272 -2.31 -11.49 -11.48
N SER A 273 -3.49 -11.87 -11.02
CA SER A 273 -4.70 -11.05 -11.10
C SER A 273 -5.66 -11.41 -9.97
N GLU A 274 -6.77 -10.69 -9.84
CA GLU A 274 -7.81 -11.05 -8.87
C GLU A 274 -8.45 -12.42 -9.16
N SER A 275 -8.51 -12.83 -10.44
CA SER A 275 -9.03 -14.14 -10.83
C SER A 275 -7.99 -15.26 -10.71
N GLN A 276 -6.70 -14.91 -10.74
CA GLN A 276 -5.56 -15.82 -10.57
C GLN A 276 -4.59 -15.22 -9.55
N PRO A 277 -4.94 -15.25 -8.24
CA PRO A 277 -4.22 -14.51 -7.21
C PRO A 277 -2.92 -15.19 -6.77
N ASP A 278 -2.77 -16.49 -7.01
CA ASP A 278 -1.61 -17.26 -6.60
C ASP A 278 -0.45 -17.08 -7.60
N LEU A 279 0.71 -16.69 -7.08
CA LEU A 279 1.96 -16.59 -7.82
C LEU A 279 2.99 -17.53 -7.20
N GLU A 280 3.42 -18.52 -7.97
CA GLU A 280 4.52 -19.41 -7.63
C GLU A 280 5.69 -19.20 -8.58
N ILE A 281 6.91 -19.03 -8.07
CA ILE A 281 8.14 -18.94 -8.88
C ILE A 281 9.15 -19.91 -8.28
N SER A 282 9.80 -20.72 -9.12
CA SER A 282 10.88 -21.60 -8.69
C SER A 282 12.02 -21.48 -9.68
N THR A 283 13.17 -21.04 -9.20
CA THR A 283 14.42 -20.94 -9.94
C THR A 283 15.54 -21.59 -9.13
N PRO A 284 16.70 -21.93 -9.70
CA PRO A 284 17.80 -22.54 -8.95
C PRO A 284 18.30 -21.71 -7.76
N LYS A 285 18.04 -20.39 -7.72
CA LYS A 285 18.53 -19.47 -6.69
C LYS A 285 17.45 -19.04 -5.69
N LEU A 286 16.17 -19.16 -6.04
CA LEU A 286 15.07 -18.72 -5.18
C LEU A 286 13.74 -19.39 -5.53
N LYS A 287 12.90 -19.49 -4.50
CA LYS A 287 11.48 -19.85 -4.59
C LYS A 287 10.61 -18.73 -4.04
N VAL A 288 9.55 -18.36 -4.76
CA VAL A 288 8.55 -17.38 -4.32
C VAL A 288 7.20 -18.04 -4.27
N SER A 289 6.46 -17.77 -3.19
CA SER A 289 5.01 -17.97 -3.10
C SER A 289 4.38 -16.64 -2.72
N ALA A 290 3.43 -16.15 -3.51
CA ALA A 290 2.72 -14.92 -3.23
C ALA A 290 1.22 -15.08 -3.50
N PHE A 291 0.43 -14.33 -2.74
CA PHE A 291 -1.02 -14.25 -2.89
C PHE A 291 -1.39 -12.78 -3.08
N TYR A 292 -1.90 -12.46 -4.26
CA TYR A 292 -2.31 -11.12 -4.66
C TYR A 292 -3.79 -10.90 -4.31
N ASN A 293 -4.06 -9.93 -3.44
CA ASN A 293 -5.42 -9.57 -3.05
C ASN A 293 -5.50 -8.08 -2.66
N PRO A 294 -5.85 -7.19 -3.61
CA PRO A 294 -5.95 -5.75 -3.36
C PRO A 294 -7.01 -5.35 -2.32
N ILE A 295 -8.00 -6.22 -2.07
CA ILE A 295 -9.12 -5.93 -1.17
C ILE A 295 -8.76 -6.27 0.27
N MET A 296 -8.25 -7.49 0.50
CA MET A 296 -7.99 -8.02 1.85
C MET A 296 -6.54 -7.83 2.28
N GLY A 297 -5.64 -7.53 1.35
CA GLY A 297 -4.21 -7.42 1.57
C GLY A 297 -3.47 -8.60 0.96
N SER A 298 -2.43 -8.27 0.20
CA SER A 298 -1.54 -9.25 -0.39
C SER A 298 -0.48 -9.74 0.61
N LYS A 299 0.13 -10.89 0.29
CA LYS A 299 1.23 -11.47 1.08
C LYS A 299 2.21 -12.21 0.16
N PHE A 300 3.46 -12.36 0.60
CA PHE A 300 4.44 -13.16 -0.12
C PHE A 300 5.47 -13.79 0.81
N THR A 301 6.17 -14.79 0.28
CA THR A 301 7.31 -15.44 0.88
C THR A 301 8.35 -15.69 -0.20
N ILE A 302 9.59 -15.27 0.05
CA ILE A 302 10.74 -15.52 -0.82
C ILE A 302 11.74 -16.35 -0.04
N LYS A 303 12.03 -17.56 -0.51
CA LYS A 303 13.09 -18.44 0.01
C LYS A 303 14.29 -18.40 -0.92
N LYS A 304 15.48 -18.12 -0.39
CA LYS A 304 16.75 -18.19 -1.10
C LYS A 304 17.25 -19.64 -1.09
N GLN A 305 17.77 -20.11 -2.22
CA GLN A 305 18.30 -21.47 -2.41
C GLN A 305 19.81 -21.46 -2.59
#